data_AF-A0A7Y9E9T6-F1
#
_entry.id   AF-A0A7Y9E9T6-F1
#
_cell.length_a   1.000
_cell.length_b   1.000
_cell.length_c   1.000
_cell.angle_alpha   90.00
_cell.angle_beta   90.00
_cell.angle_gamma   90.00
#
_symmetry.space_group_name_H-M   'P 1'
#
loop_
_entity.id
_entity.type
_entity.pdbx_description
1 polymer ?
#
loop_
_entity_poly.entity_id
_entity_poly.type
_entity_poly.pdbx_seq_one_letter_code
_entity_poly.pdbx_strand_id
1 'polypeptide(L)'
;MTSLGQVRFWRDADGWGVIDSDATPGGCWAHFSSVLVAGYKSLRTGQRVRFAFETAEQDGYAFRTVEAWPADQAPVRTTQEASGPSAAYRSTLTLAFDDEDEGSS
;
A
#
# COMPACT_ATOMS: atom_id res chain seq x y z
N MET A 1 4.29 -8.51 -8.95
CA MET A 1 3.79 -8.74 -10.33
C MET A 1 3.26 -7.42 -10.87
N THR A 2 3.29 -7.15 -12.17
CA THR A 2 2.78 -5.87 -12.73
C THR A 2 1.65 -6.13 -13.73
N SER A 3 0.53 -5.43 -13.58
CA SER A 3 -0.63 -5.52 -14.47
C SER A 3 -1.22 -4.14 -14.78
N LEU A 4 -2.14 -4.11 -15.75
CA LEU A 4 -2.98 -2.96 -16.05
C LEU A 4 -4.33 -3.16 -15.38
N GLY A 5 -4.86 -2.08 -14.81
CA GLY A 5 -6.15 -2.10 -14.14
C GLY A 5 -6.88 -0.79 -14.29
N GLN A 6 -8.12 -0.78 -13.80
CA GLN A 6 -8.96 0.39 -13.72
C GLN A 6 -9.32 0.64 -12.27
N VAL A 7 -9.22 1.89 -11.84
CA VAL A 7 -9.55 2.29 -10.47
C VAL A 7 -11.06 2.15 -10.28
N ARG A 8 -11.48 1.20 -9.43
CA ARG A 8 -12.88 0.98 -9.07
C ARG A 8 -13.41 2.15 -8.26
N PHE A 9 -12.64 2.56 -7.25
CA PHE A 9 -12.91 3.73 -6.47
C PHE A 9 -11.62 4.23 -5.81
N TRP A 10 -11.61 5.52 -5.48
CA TRP A 10 -10.56 6.15 -4.70
C TRP A 10 -11.20 7.03 -3.62
N ARG A 11 -10.62 7.01 -2.43
CA ARG A 11 -11.02 7.83 -1.28
C ARG A 11 -9.89 8.81 -1.02
N ASP A 12 -9.99 10.01 -1.58
CA ASP A 12 -8.97 11.06 -1.40
C ASP A 12 -8.78 11.45 0.07
N ALA A 13 -9.85 11.44 0.87
CA ALA A 13 -9.80 11.77 2.29
C ALA A 13 -8.96 10.78 3.11
N ASP A 14 -9.07 9.48 2.78
CA ASP A 14 -8.39 8.40 3.48
C ASP A 14 -7.10 7.94 2.78
N GLY A 15 -6.87 8.39 1.55
CA GLY A 15 -5.68 8.07 0.76
C GLY A 15 -5.59 6.62 0.28
N TRP A 16 -6.72 5.94 0.10
CA TRP A 16 -6.75 4.56 -0.41
C TRP A 16 -7.86 4.33 -1.43
N GLY A 17 -7.77 3.22 -2.15
CA GLY A 17 -8.78 2.81 -3.12
C GLY A 17 -8.60 1.36 -3.55
N VAL A 18 -9.35 0.98 -4.57
CA VAL A 18 -9.32 -0.37 -5.14
C VAL A 18 -9.14 -0.29 -6.65
N ILE A 19 -8.26 -1.13 -7.17
CA ILE A 19 -7.99 -1.28 -8.60
C ILE A 19 -8.54 -2.64 -9.05
N ASP A 20 -9.40 -2.65 -10.05
CA ASP A 20 -9.82 -3.87 -10.74
C ASP A 20 -8.86 -4.20 -11.86
N SER A 21 -8.48 -5.47 -11.95
CA SER A 21 -7.70 -6.04 -13.03
C SER A 21 -8.05 -7.51 -13.19
N ASP A 22 -7.92 -8.01 -14.41
CA ASP A 22 -8.05 -9.45 -14.70
C ASP A 22 -7.05 -10.28 -13.88
N ALA A 23 -5.87 -9.72 -13.57
CA ALA A 23 -4.84 -10.36 -12.78
C ALA A 23 -5.13 -10.39 -11.26
N THR A 24 -6.07 -9.57 -10.78
CA THR A 24 -6.44 -9.47 -9.36
C THR A 24 -7.97 -9.58 -9.22
N PRO A 25 -8.54 -10.78 -9.46
CA PRO A 25 -9.96 -11.00 -9.33
C PRO A 25 -10.40 -10.75 -7.88
N GLY A 26 -11.43 -9.93 -7.69
CA GLY A 26 -11.88 -9.48 -6.37
C GLY A 26 -11.35 -8.09 -5.97
N GLY A 27 -10.45 -7.51 -6.76
CA GLY A 27 -9.91 -6.17 -6.55
C GLY A 27 -8.57 -6.19 -5.83
N CYS A 28 -7.74 -5.20 -6.16
CA CYS A 28 -6.45 -4.97 -5.53
C CYS A 28 -6.52 -3.71 -4.67
N TRP A 29 -6.23 -3.86 -3.39
CA TRP A 29 -6.19 -2.72 -2.48
C TRP A 29 -5.00 -1.82 -2.83
N ALA A 30 -5.21 -0.51 -2.88
CA ALA A 30 -4.21 0.48 -3.25
C ALA A 30 -4.16 1.64 -2.26
N HIS A 31 -2.95 2.08 -1.91
CA HIS A 31 -2.72 3.19 -0.99
C HIS A 31 -1.91 4.29 -1.65
N PHE A 32 -2.10 5.53 -1.20
CA PHE A 32 -1.40 6.71 -1.72
C PHE A 32 0.12 6.56 -1.64
N SER A 33 0.65 5.84 -0.64
CA SER A 33 2.09 5.60 -0.51
C SER A 33 2.68 4.89 -1.74
N SER A 34 1.91 3.98 -2.33
CA SER A 34 2.28 3.20 -3.51
C SER A 34 2.05 3.98 -4.82
N VAL A 35 1.38 5.12 -4.79
CA VAL A 35 1.10 5.91 -6.00
C VAL A 35 2.35 6.73 -6.40
N LEU A 36 2.77 6.57 -7.65
CA LEU A 36 3.95 7.19 -8.26
C LEU A 36 3.53 8.27 -9.26
N VAL A 37 2.90 9.32 -8.73
CA VAL A 37 2.54 10.53 -9.50
C VAL A 37 3.25 11.76 -8.94
N ALA A 38 3.41 12.77 -9.77
CA ALA A 38 3.87 14.08 -9.33
C ALA A 38 2.76 14.79 -8.54
N GLY A 39 3.12 15.47 -7.44
CA GLY A 39 2.19 16.25 -6.64
C GLY A 39 1.30 15.39 -5.73
N TYR A 40 -0.01 15.64 -5.76
CA TYR A 40 -0.96 14.96 -4.88
C TYR A 40 -1.20 13.52 -5.32
N LYS A 41 -0.92 12.57 -4.43
CA LYS A 41 -0.94 11.12 -4.70
C LYS A 41 -2.36 10.54 -4.73
N SER A 42 -3.17 11.01 -5.66
CA SER A 42 -4.56 10.59 -5.85
C SER A 42 -4.78 9.88 -7.19
N LEU A 43 -5.72 8.94 -7.22
CA LEU A 43 -6.21 8.31 -8.43
C LEU A 43 -7.67 8.70 -8.67
N ARG A 44 -8.14 8.64 -9.92
CA ARG A 44 -9.56 8.90 -10.24
C ARG A 44 -10.30 7.60 -10.52
N THR A 45 -11.53 7.49 -10.04
CA THR A 45 -12.43 6.39 -10.41
C THR A 45 -12.58 6.31 -11.94
N GLY A 46 -12.47 5.10 -12.49
CA GLY A 46 -12.47 4.85 -13.93
C GLY A 46 -11.15 5.13 -14.65
N GLN A 47 -10.14 5.66 -13.96
CA GLN A 47 -8.82 5.89 -14.55
C GLN A 47 -8.11 4.57 -14.81
N ARG A 48 -7.48 4.46 -16.00
CA ARG A 48 -6.57 3.35 -16.31
C ARG A 48 -5.21 3.60 -15.68
N VAL A 49 -4.75 2.61 -14.94
CA VAL A 49 -3.48 2.67 -14.21
C VAL A 49 -2.68 1.41 -14.49
N ARG A 50 -1.36 1.56 -14.54
CA ARG A 50 -0.43 0.44 -14.47
C ARG A 50 0.03 0.32 -13.03
N PHE A 51 -0.08 -0.87 -12.49
CA PHE A 51 0.22 -1.11 -11.08
C PHE A 51 0.95 -2.43 -10.91
N ALA A 52 1.89 -2.42 -9.97
CA ALA A 52 2.48 -3.61 -9.41
C ALA A 52 1.70 -4.02 -8.17
N PHE A 53 1.43 -5.31 -8.06
CA PHE A 53 0.72 -5.93 -6.95
C PHE A 53 1.45 -7.19 -6.47
N GLU A 54 1.12 -7.57 -5.25
CA GLU A 54 1.54 -8.83 -4.66
C GLU A 54 0.39 -9.46 -3.88
N THR A 55 0.47 -10.77 -3.66
CA THR A 55 -0.49 -11.51 -2.86
C THR A 55 -0.22 -11.20 -1.39
N ALA A 56 -1.17 -10.55 -0.74
CA ALA A 56 -1.12 -10.20 0.67
C ALA A 56 -2.55 -10.06 1.18
N GLU A 57 -2.87 -10.65 2.33
CA GLU A 57 -4.14 -10.39 3.02
C GLU A 57 -4.09 -9.00 3.64
N GLN A 58 -4.86 -8.07 3.07
CA GLN A 58 -4.98 -6.70 3.58
C GLN A 58 -6.41 -6.20 3.44
N ASP A 59 -7.03 -5.81 4.56
CA ASP A 59 -8.40 -5.28 4.63
C ASP A 59 -9.45 -6.15 3.89
N GLY A 60 -9.26 -7.47 3.92
CA GLY A 60 -10.14 -8.44 3.25
C GLY A 60 -9.88 -8.64 1.75
N TYR A 61 -8.83 -8.02 1.19
CA TYR A 61 -8.35 -8.26 -0.16
C TYR A 61 -7.17 -9.24 -0.14
N ALA A 62 -7.11 -10.13 -1.13
CA ALA A 62 -6.00 -11.06 -1.31
C ALA A 62 -4.78 -10.43 -2.03
N PHE A 63 -4.93 -9.21 -2.53
CA PHE A 63 -3.91 -8.51 -3.30
C PHE A 63 -3.74 -7.08 -2.82
N ARG A 64 -2.49 -6.66 -2.65
CA ARG A 64 -2.14 -5.26 -2.36
C ARG A 64 -1.25 -4.66 -3.44
N THR A 65 -1.42 -3.37 -3.67
CA THR A 65 -0.65 -2.59 -4.64
C THR A 65 0.66 -2.14 -4.01
N VAL A 66 1.78 -2.49 -4.66
CA VAL A 66 3.12 -2.07 -4.24
C VAL A 66 3.55 -0.77 -4.93
N GLU A 67 3.20 -0.59 -6.21
CA GLU A 67 3.45 0.64 -6.97
C GLU A 67 2.32 0.87 -7.98
N ALA A 68 1.82 2.09 -8.16
CA ALA A 68 0.79 2.40 -9.15
C ALA A 68 1.02 3.75 -9.82
N TRP A 69 0.80 3.84 -11.13
CA TRP A 69 0.91 5.08 -11.89
C TRP A 69 -0.10 5.10 -13.05
N PRO A 70 -0.49 6.29 -13.56
CA PRO A 70 -1.38 6.39 -14.71
C PRO A 70 -0.76 5.70 -15.93
N ALA A 71 -1.57 4.94 -16.67
CA ALA A 71 -1.08 4.20 -17.83
C ALA A 71 -0.52 5.12 -18.93
N ASP A 72 -0.93 6.39 -18.95
CA ASP A 72 -0.54 7.41 -19.92
C ASP A 72 0.76 8.15 -19.57
N GLN A 73 1.39 7.87 -18.42
CA GLN A 73 2.63 8.56 -18.01
C GLN A 73 3.65 7.62 -17.35
N ALA A 74 4.92 8.04 -17.36
CA ALA A 74 5.96 7.35 -16.60
C ALA A 74 5.74 7.54 -15.08
N PRO A 75 6.08 6.55 -14.26
CA PRO A 75 6.00 6.69 -12.80
C PRO A 75 6.93 7.79 -12.32
N VAL A 76 6.38 8.76 -11.59
CA VAL A 76 7.17 9.81 -10.94
C VAL A 76 7.38 9.41 -9.49
N ARG A 77 8.60 8.95 -9.19
CA ARG A 77 9.04 8.71 -7.81
C ARG A 77 9.38 10.04 -7.16
N THR A 78 8.35 10.75 -6.70
CA THR A 78 8.59 11.89 -5.80
C THR A 78 8.95 11.29 -4.44
N THR A 79 10.21 11.46 -4.04
CA THR A 79 10.73 11.07 -2.73
C THR A 79 9.76 11.56 -1.65
N GLN A 80 9.28 10.65 -0.80
CA GLN A 80 8.51 11.00 0.37
C GLN A 80 9.46 11.65 1.39
N GLU A 81 9.84 12.90 1.16
CA GLU A 81 10.44 13.78 2.16
C GLU A 81 9.37 14.73 2.67
N ALA A 82 8.65 14.27 3.69
CA ALA A 82 7.99 15.07 4.72
C ALA A 82 7.77 14.10 5.91
N SER A 83 8.77 13.89 6.75
CA SER A 83 8.96 14.67 7.99
C SER A 83 7.90 14.39 9.05
N GLY A 84 7.98 13.19 9.61
CA GLY A 84 8.06 12.98 11.05
C GLY A 84 9.03 11.81 11.26
N PRO A 85 9.83 11.71 12.34
CA PRO A 85 10.68 10.55 12.56
C PRO A 85 9.79 9.34 12.81
N SER A 86 9.36 8.66 11.76
CA SER A 86 8.98 7.27 11.85
C SER A 86 10.27 6.49 12.01
N ALA A 87 10.64 6.27 13.28
CA ALA A 87 11.63 5.30 13.67
C ALA A 87 11.16 3.90 13.23
N ALA A 88 11.42 3.58 11.97
CA ALA A 88 11.46 2.21 11.46
C ALA A 88 12.57 2.24 10.41
N TYR A 89 13.77 1.71 10.63
CA TYR A 89 14.07 0.41 11.22
C TYR A 89 15.34 0.48 12.09
N ARG A 90 15.20 0.35 13.40
CA ARG A 90 16.20 -0.35 14.20
C ARG A 90 15.51 -1.51 14.87
N SER A 91 15.87 -2.71 14.43
CA SER A 91 15.52 -3.95 15.11
C SER A 91 15.98 -3.89 16.55
N THR A 92 15.03 -3.87 17.48
CA THR A 92 15.22 -4.48 18.80
C THR A 92 13.90 -5.13 19.13
N LEU A 93 13.67 -6.26 18.46
CA LEU A 93 12.69 -7.26 18.85
C LEU A 93 13.18 -7.82 20.21
N THR A 94 12.83 -7.17 21.31
CA THR A 94 12.94 -7.80 22.62
C THR A 94 11.65 -8.58 22.83
N LEU A 95 11.64 -9.82 22.34
CA LEU A 95 10.70 -10.82 22.82
C LEU A 95 11.07 -11.08 24.29
N ALA A 96 10.38 -10.43 25.23
CA ALA A 96 10.39 -10.89 26.60
C ALA A 96 9.41 -12.06 26.70
N PHE A 97 9.88 -13.25 26.31
CA PHE A 97 9.40 -14.47 26.90
C PHE A 97 10.35 -14.77 28.07
N ASP A 98 9.91 -14.46 29.28
CA ASP A 98 10.38 -15.18 30.46
C ASP A 98 9.14 -15.51 31.28
N ASP A 99 8.98 -16.81 31.41
CA ASP A 99 7.92 -17.57 32.02
C ASP A 99 8.39 -17.89 33.44
N GLU A 100 7.48 -17.75 34.42
CA GLU A 100 7.55 -18.30 35.78
C GLU A 100 8.68 -17.81 36.74
N ASP A 101 8.29 -17.09 37.81
CA ASP A 101 8.33 -17.64 39.18
C ASP A 101 7.62 -16.67 40.14
N GLU A 102 6.34 -16.92 40.43
CA GLU A 102 5.64 -16.34 41.58
C GLU A 102 6.21 -16.94 42.86
N GLY A 103 7.24 -16.30 43.38
CA GLY A 103 7.85 -16.63 44.67
C GLY A 103 7.80 -15.46 45.64
N SER A 104 6.70 -15.32 46.39
CA SER A 104 6.69 -15.06 47.86
C SER A 104 5.35 -14.48 48.35
N SER A 105 4.57 -15.29 49.08
CA SER A 105 4.52 -15.20 50.55
C SER A 105 3.86 -16.43 51.17
#